data_AF-A0A355UKW0-F1
#
_entry.id   AF-A0A355UKW0-F1
#
_cell.length_a   1.000
_cell.length_b   1.000
_cell.length_c   1.000
_cell.angle_alpha   90.00
_cell.angle_beta   90.00
_cell.angle_gamma   90.00
#
_symmetry.space_group_name_H-M   'P 1'
#
loop_
_entity.id
_entity.type
_entity.pdbx_description
1 polymer ?
#
loop_
_entity_poly.entity_id
_entity_poly.type
_entity_poly.pdbx_seq_one_letter_code
_entity_poly.pdbx_strand_id
1 'polypeptide(L)' 'MDFNISKQEELFLQMIREFAENEIKPIAAEIDEQEKFPVETVE' A
#
# COMPACT_ATOMS: atom_id res chain seq x y z
N MET A 1 0.62 28.05 -9.27
CA MET A 1 1.00 26.61 -9.26
C MET A 1 -0.28 25.83 -9.21
N ASP A 2 -0.37 24.75 -9.99
CA ASP A 2 -1.48 23.81 -9.93
C ASP A 2 -1.07 22.64 -9.03
N PHE A 3 -1.92 22.29 -8.08
CA PHE A 3 -1.70 21.24 -7.07
C PHE A 3 -2.81 20.19 -7.12
N ASN A 4 -3.65 20.22 -8.15
CA ASN A 4 -4.69 19.23 -8.33
C ASN A 4 -4.09 17.89 -8.75
N ILE A 5 -4.67 16.80 -8.25
CA ILE A 5 -4.31 15.45 -8.62
C ILE A 5 -4.92 15.18 -9.99
N SER A 6 -4.11 14.70 -10.94
CA SER A 6 -4.59 14.29 -12.23
C SER A 6 -5.45 13.03 -12.11
N LYS A 7 -6.37 12.83 -13.05
CA LYS A 7 -7.23 11.64 -13.07
C LYS A 7 -6.45 10.32 -13.07
N GLN A 8 -5.25 10.29 -13.66
CA GLN A 8 -4.39 9.10 -13.65
C GLN A 8 -3.82 8.83 -12.25
N GLU A 9 -3.39 9.88 -11.54
CA GLU A 9 -2.90 9.77 -10.17
C GLU A 9 -4.02 9.38 -9.20
N GLU A 10 -5.26 9.87 -9.40
CA GLU A 10 -6.41 9.44 -8.59
C GLU A 10 -6.69 7.94 -8.72
N LEU A 11 -6.68 7.40 -9.93
CA LEU A 11 -6.86 5.97 -10.18
C LEU A 11 -5.71 5.14 -9.58
N PHE A 12 -4.49 5.65 -9.68
CA PHE A 12 -3.32 5.01 -9.09
C PHE A 12 -3.40 4.99 -7.55
N LEU A 13 -3.85 6.09 -6.93
CA LEU A 13 -4.07 6.18 -5.49
C LEU A 13 -5.15 5.21 -5.01
N GLN A 14 -6.22 5.01 -5.78
CA GLN A 14 -7.25 4.02 -5.47
C GLN A 14 -6.67 2.61 -5.46
N MET A 15 -5.92 2.24 -6.50
CA MET A 15 -5.27 0.94 -6.60
C MET A 15 -4.31 0.66 -5.43
N ILE A 16 -3.46 1.64 -5.06
CA ILE A 16 -2.53 1.48 -3.94
C ILE A 16 -3.28 1.34 -2.61
N ARG A 17 -4.36 2.10 -2.40
CA ARG A 17 -5.16 1.98 -1.18
C ARG A 17 -5.80 0.61 -1.04
N GLU A 18 -6.33 0.07 -2.13
CA GLU A 18 -6.92 -1.27 -2.13
C GLU A 18 -5.88 -2.36 -1.82
N PHE A 19 -4.69 -2.25 -2.39
CA PHE A 19 -3.58 -3.16 -2.08
C PHE A 19 -3.16 -3.06 -0.61
N ALA A 20 -3.02 -1.84 -0.08
CA ALA A 20 -2.64 -1.64 1.32
C ALA A 20 -3.68 -2.18 2.32
N GLU A 21 -4.97 -1.99 2.04
CA GLU A 21 -6.05 -2.44 2.92
C GLU A 21 -6.27 -3.96 2.88
N ASN A 22 -6.17 -4.58 1.72
CA ASN A 22 -6.47 -5.99 1.55
C ASN A 22 -5.25 -6.90 1.77
N GLU A 23 -4.08 -6.49 1.31
CA GLU A 23 -2.87 -7.34 1.32
C GLU A 23 -1.93 -6.98 2.46
N ILE A 24 -1.69 -5.69 2.73
CA ILE A 24 -0.68 -5.26 3.71
C ILE A 24 -1.24 -5.22 5.15
N LYS A 25 -2.44 -4.67 5.34
CA LYS A 25 -3.04 -4.49 6.67
C LYS A 25 -3.19 -5.79 7.48
N PRO A 26 -3.56 -6.95 6.89
CA PRO A 26 -3.68 -8.19 7.66
C PRO A 26 -2.36 -8.71 8.22
N ILE A 27 -1.27 -8.56 7.46
CA ILE A 27 0.05 -9.11 7.81
C ILE A 27 0.91 -8.12 8.60
N ALA A 28 0.57 -6.82 8.58
CA ALA A 28 1.38 -5.76 9.18
C ALA A 28 1.68 -5.98 10.68
N ALA A 29 0.69 -6.45 11.45
CA ALA A 29 0.88 -6.70 12.89
C ALA A 29 1.82 -7.88 13.15
N GLU A 30 1.70 -8.95 12.37
CA GLU A 30 2.57 -10.14 12.49
C GLU A 30 4.01 -9.82 12.08
N ILE A 31 4.19 -9.04 11.01
CA ILE A 31 5.50 -8.62 10.51
C ILE A 31 6.23 -7.75 11.53
N ASP A 32 5.54 -6.79 12.16
CA ASP A 32 6.09 -5.91 13.21
C ASP A 32 6.51 -6.72 14.44
N GLU A 33 5.66 -7.65 14.90
CA GLU A 33 5.95 -8.54 16.03
C GLU A 33 7.15 -9.46 15.74
N GLN A 34 7.29 -9.94 14.51
CA GLN A 34 8.39 -10.80 14.09
C GLN A 34 9.66 -10.03 13.69
N GLU A 35 9.64 -8.70 13.68
CA GLU A 35 10.70 -7.82 13.16
C GLU A 35 11.23 -8.27 11.77
N LYS A 36 10.35 -8.85 10.95
CA LYS A 36 10.71 -9.48 9.68
C LYS A 36 10.51 -8.50 8.53
N PHE A 37 11.34 -8.59 7.49
CA PHE A 37 11.05 -7.89 6.23
C PHE A 37 10.12 -8.74 5.34
N PRO A 38 8.96 -8.22 4.92
CA PRO A 38 7.98 -8.98 4.14
C PRO A 38 8.36 -9.02 2.65
N VAL A 39 9.17 -9.99 2.24
CA VAL A 39 9.53 -10.21 0.83
C VAL A 39 8.31 -10.60 -0.02
N GLU A 40 7.34 -11.30 0.58
CA GLU A 40 6.15 -11.84 -0.09
C GLU A 40 5.23 -10.78 -0.69
N THR A 41 5.22 -9.56 -0.15
CA THR A 41 4.42 -8.44 -0.67
C THR A 41 5.21 -7.46 -1.52
N VAL A 42 6.52 -7.69 -1.70
CA VAL A 42 7.45 -6.78 -2.38
C VAL A 42 8.00 -7.37 -3.70
N GLU A 43 7.98 -8.69 -3.88
CA GLU A 43 8.32 -9.35 -5.16
C GLU A 43 7.26 -9.18 -6.27
#